data_AF-S9V209-F1
#
_entry.id   AF-S9V209-F1
#
_cell.length_a   1.000
_cell.length_b   1.000
_cell.length_c   1.000
_cell.angle_alpha   90.00
_cell.angle_beta   90.00
_cell.angle_gamma   90.00
#
_symmetry.space_group_name_H-M   'P 1'
#
loop_
_entity.id
_entity.type
_entity.pdbx_description
1 polymer ?
#
loop_
_entity_poly.entity_id
_entity_poly.type
_entity_poly.pdbx_seq_one_letter_code
_entity_poly.pdbx_strand_id
1 'polypeptide(L)'
;MEELRLQGNAFVASGEPHKAVPLYIQAMDLYDDVTASGINKTLDEYTKSAGNALTCLLKMQDRAACIKVAKRALQVNSIFGKANAAWGRCLMEDASLYGAGEGPHTAFMLLCRAVYELPALEESSRPFLAAAIGQMLEDKRRATASGSLEDALAVRKGSCGFGVVAQMDIPPFAEVSSTLGPFSVSAYEETEGRGCCVSCGCVLHEATRPSVLPCPTCNMVFYCSPSCLESHASAHAQYECTPLMKLKVMAANVGAQHLDVPEEFFETAFHCITTFSGIRAGKEGHEQIFTLEAHTDEVAQRFPMVPLVRDLLPNETCDAIAKVVGIIRCNALEICDATGLGVGQSLFVGKGNITSFFNHSCAPNCAIDADRNCICTVRRVYKGEELTIAYMPQLYWPAKLRQDALAERYFFSCRCERCEGSATDPFEKAIVAVQTGSRQDATKHYHAQVQTACSAVRCRGPDDLSPREVERLEALLSEMLVHLFPFHYLCHDVRNTLTFLYSVMNDTKKCLASCLQELLLWECIVPGALPVKQMKIRNALCCLSD
;
A
#
# COMPACT_ATOMS: atom_id res chain seq x y z
N MET A 1 23.89 7.54 -34.99
CA MET A 1 23.89 7.09 -33.59
C MET A 1 25.02 6.10 -33.33
N GLU A 2 25.00 4.91 -33.93
CA GLU A 2 26.03 3.87 -33.72
C GLU A 2 27.45 4.38 -33.97
N GLU A 3 27.68 5.09 -35.08
CA GLU A 3 28.99 5.66 -35.41
C GLU A 3 29.54 6.56 -34.28
N LEU A 4 28.73 7.49 -33.77
CA LEU A 4 29.10 8.37 -32.65
C LEU A 4 29.43 7.56 -31.39
N ARG A 5 28.66 6.51 -31.11
CA ARG A 5 28.94 5.61 -29.96
C ARG A 5 30.27 4.88 -30.15
N LEU A 6 30.57 4.38 -31.34
CA LEU A 6 31.85 3.71 -31.63
C LEU A 6 33.04 4.68 -31.53
N GLN A 7 32.89 5.92 -32.00
CA GLN A 7 33.90 6.96 -31.82
C GLN A 7 34.13 7.27 -30.32
N GLY A 8 33.05 7.38 -29.53
CA GLY A 8 33.13 7.53 -28.08
C GLY A 8 33.87 6.36 -27.40
N ASN A 9 33.58 5.12 -27.83
CA ASN A 9 34.26 3.92 -27.31
C ASN A 9 35.78 3.99 -27.54
N ALA A 10 36.24 4.51 -28.67
CA ALA A 10 37.66 4.67 -28.97
C ALA A 10 38.35 5.65 -28.00
N PHE A 11 37.68 6.75 -27.62
CA PHE A 11 38.18 7.67 -26.60
C PHE A 11 38.22 7.03 -25.20
N VAL A 12 37.21 6.22 -24.83
CA VAL A 12 37.22 5.47 -23.57
C VAL A 12 38.38 4.48 -23.52
N ALA A 13 38.62 3.75 -24.62
CA ALA A 13 39.76 2.82 -24.73
C ALA A 13 41.11 3.54 -24.63
N SER A 14 41.18 4.80 -25.04
CA SER A 14 42.36 5.66 -24.95
C SER A 14 42.50 6.38 -23.61
N GLY A 15 41.63 6.12 -22.62
CA GLY A 15 41.68 6.75 -21.30
C GLY A 15 41.13 8.17 -21.25
N GLU A 16 40.34 8.59 -22.24
CA GLU A 16 39.82 9.96 -22.38
C GLU A 16 38.28 10.03 -22.27
N PRO A 17 37.67 9.65 -21.12
CA PRO A 17 36.21 9.62 -20.98
C PRO A 17 35.54 10.99 -21.17
N HIS A 18 36.25 12.09 -20.89
CA HIS A 18 35.75 13.45 -21.07
C HIS A 18 35.48 13.81 -22.55
N LYS A 19 36.21 13.20 -23.50
CA LYS A 19 35.95 13.35 -24.94
C LYS A 19 34.86 12.42 -25.44
N ALA A 20 34.65 11.29 -24.76
CA ALA A 20 33.65 10.30 -25.12
C ALA A 20 32.22 10.74 -24.77
N VAL A 21 32.01 11.37 -23.61
CA VAL A 21 30.68 11.78 -23.13
C VAL A 21 29.92 12.65 -24.16
N PRO A 22 30.49 13.73 -24.73
CA PRO A 22 29.78 14.53 -25.73
C PRO A 22 29.29 13.73 -26.93
N LEU A 23 30.06 12.73 -27.38
CA LEU A 23 29.68 11.87 -28.51
C LEU A 23 28.51 10.95 -28.16
N TYR A 24 28.48 10.40 -26.94
CA TYR A 24 27.34 9.61 -26.48
C TYR A 24 26.08 10.47 -26.31
N ILE A 25 26.22 11.70 -25.80
CA ILE A 25 25.09 12.64 -25.68
C ILE A 25 24.57 13.01 -27.07
N GLN A 26 25.46 13.32 -28.02
CA GLN A 26 25.07 13.59 -29.40
C GLN A 26 24.36 12.39 -30.05
N ALA A 27 24.79 11.16 -29.74
CA ALA A 27 24.09 9.96 -30.19
C ALA A 27 22.67 9.86 -29.58
N MET A 28 22.49 10.27 -28.32
CA MET A 28 21.16 10.34 -27.69
C MET A 28 20.31 11.45 -28.31
N ASP A 29 20.88 12.61 -28.61
CA ASP A 29 20.15 13.75 -29.22
C ASP A 29 19.56 13.38 -30.60
N LEU A 30 20.31 12.62 -31.41
CA LEU A 30 19.79 12.10 -32.69
C LEU A 30 18.56 11.19 -32.53
N TYR A 31 18.40 10.50 -31.40
CA TYR A 31 17.20 9.69 -31.15
C TYR A 31 15.98 10.57 -30.92
N ASP A 32 16.15 11.66 -30.17
CA ASP A 32 15.07 12.59 -29.84
C ASP A 32 14.56 13.29 -31.12
N ASP A 33 15.48 13.67 -32.02
CA ASP A 33 15.14 14.25 -33.33
C ASP A 33 14.38 13.25 -34.23
N VAL A 34 14.75 11.97 -34.20
CA VAL A 34 14.13 10.93 -35.04
C VAL A 34 12.78 10.48 -34.49
N THR A 35 12.58 10.41 -33.17
CA THR A 35 11.29 10.01 -32.60
C THR A 35 10.18 11.04 -32.86
N ALA A 36 10.54 12.33 -33.01
CA ALA A 36 9.62 13.35 -33.56
C ALA A 36 9.13 13.01 -34.99
N SER A 37 9.84 12.13 -35.71
CA SER A 37 9.52 11.67 -37.07
C SER A 37 9.00 10.21 -37.16
N GLY A 38 8.75 9.53 -36.02
CA GLY A 38 7.91 8.32 -35.97
C GLY A 38 8.59 6.95 -36.17
N ILE A 39 9.83 6.72 -35.70
CA ILE A 39 10.50 5.40 -35.82
C ILE A 39 11.03 4.87 -34.47
N ASN A 40 10.57 3.67 -34.08
CA ASN A 40 10.93 2.97 -32.83
C ASN A 40 12.14 1.99 -32.97
N LYS A 41 12.92 2.10 -34.06
CA LYS A 41 13.97 1.12 -34.45
C LYS A 41 15.36 1.36 -33.81
N THR A 42 15.52 2.41 -33.00
CA THR A 42 16.83 2.90 -32.51
C THR A 42 16.97 2.92 -30.99
N LEU A 43 15.99 2.39 -30.25
CA LEU A 43 15.97 2.39 -28.77
C LEU A 43 17.17 1.66 -28.16
N ASP A 44 17.61 0.57 -28.80
CA ASP A 44 18.77 -0.21 -28.36
C ASP A 44 20.07 0.62 -28.43
N GLU A 45 20.32 1.29 -29.55
CA GLU A 45 21.50 2.16 -29.69
C GLU A 45 21.44 3.40 -28.78
N TYR A 46 20.24 3.95 -28.53
CA TYR A 46 20.03 4.98 -27.50
C TYR A 46 20.44 4.45 -26.11
N THR A 47 19.92 3.28 -25.73
CA THR A 47 20.17 2.67 -24.41
C THR A 47 21.66 2.36 -24.21
N LYS A 48 22.33 1.82 -25.25
CA LYS A 48 23.78 1.58 -25.24
C LYS A 48 24.57 2.88 -25.07
N SER A 49 24.23 3.93 -25.81
CA SER A 49 24.91 5.23 -25.74
C SER A 49 24.73 5.88 -24.36
N ALA A 50 23.49 5.87 -23.83
CA ALA A 50 23.19 6.36 -22.49
C ALA A 50 23.98 5.59 -21.42
N GLY A 51 24.03 4.25 -21.50
CA GLY A 51 24.81 3.42 -20.59
C GLY A 51 26.31 3.73 -20.58
N ASN A 52 26.89 3.99 -21.76
CA ASN A 52 28.29 4.39 -21.89
C ASN A 52 28.54 5.79 -21.31
N ALA A 53 27.64 6.74 -21.56
CA ALA A 53 27.70 8.07 -20.97
C ALA A 53 27.68 8.01 -19.44
N LEU A 54 26.72 7.28 -18.86
CA LEU A 54 26.61 7.09 -17.41
C LEU A 54 27.89 6.48 -16.81
N THR A 55 28.45 5.47 -17.47
CA THR A 55 29.70 4.83 -17.03
C THR A 55 30.87 5.82 -17.02
N CYS A 56 30.98 6.68 -18.03
CA CYS A 56 32.02 7.69 -18.09
C CYS A 56 31.83 8.78 -17.03
N LEU A 57 30.60 9.27 -16.86
CA LEU A 57 30.27 10.31 -15.88
C LEU A 57 30.52 9.85 -14.44
N LEU A 58 30.17 8.60 -14.10
CA LEU A 58 30.52 8.00 -12.81
C LEU A 58 32.04 7.93 -12.60
N LYS A 59 32.81 7.49 -13.61
CA LYS A 59 34.28 7.46 -13.54
C LYS A 59 34.89 8.86 -13.39
N MET A 60 34.29 9.86 -14.02
CA MET A 60 34.69 11.26 -13.94
C MET A 60 34.19 11.95 -12.67
N GLN A 61 33.37 11.27 -11.86
CA GLN A 61 32.76 11.81 -10.64
C GLN A 61 31.82 13.02 -10.88
N ASP A 62 31.32 13.20 -12.11
CA ASP A 62 30.35 14.23 -12.45
C ASP A 62 28.92 13.74 -12.17
N ARG A 63 28.57 13.78 -10.87
CA ARG A 63 27.32 13.22 -10.33
C ARG A 63 26.08 13.97 -10.83
N ALA A 64 26.14 15.29 -10.91
CA ALA A 64 25.03 16.11 -11.39
C ALA A 64 24.71 15.81 -12.87
N ALA A 65 25.72 15.76 -13.74
CA ALA A 65 25.50 15.38 -15.14
C ALA A 65 25.04 13.92 -15.26
N CYS A 66 25.59 13.01 -14.44
CA CYS A 66 25.18 11.61 -14.41
C CYS A 66 23.69 11.46 -14.09
N ILE A 67 23.18 12.13 -13.05
CA ILE A 67 21.75 12.13 -12.70
C ILE A 67 20.90 12.70 -13.84
N LYS A 68 21.34 13.79 -14.49
CA LYS A 68 20.62 14.37 -15.63
C LYS A 68 20.48 13.37 -16.78
N VAL A 69 21.57 12.67 -17.14
CA VAL A 69 21.56 11.63 -18.18
C VAL A 69 20.70 10.44 -17.75
N ALA A 70 20.78 10.01 -16.48
CA ALA A 70 20.00 8.89 -15.97
C ALA A 70 18.48 9.18 -16.04
N LYS A 71 18.05 10.36 -15.56
CA LYS A 71 16.66 10.81 -15.64
C LYS A 71 16.18 10.84 -17.10
N ARG A 72 16.96 11.42 -18.02
CA ARG A 72 16.64 11.45 -19.46
C ARG A 72 16.53 10.05 -20.05
N ALA A 73 17.47 9.16 -19.71
CA ALA A 73 17.48 7.79 -20.21
C ALA A 73 16.24 7.01 -19.74
N LEU A 74 15.83 7.19 -18.49
CA LEU A 74 14.66 6.52 -17.92
C LEU A 74 13.32 7.03 -18.47
N GLN A 75 13.25 8.27 -18.97
CA GLN A 75 12.05 8.77 -19.67
C GLN A 75 11.83 8.05 -21.01
N VAL A 76 12.91 7.64 -21.67
CA VAL A 76 12.88 6.96 -22.97
C VAL A 76 12.80 5.44 -22.81
N ASN A 77 13.58 4.87 -21.88
CA ASN A 77 13.55 3.46 -21.54
C ASN A 77 13.32 3.32 -20.03
N SER A 78 12.07 3.07 -19.65
CA SER A 78 11.65 2.96 -18.25
C SER A 78 12.19 1.74 -17.52
N ILE A 79 12.78 0.77 -18.24
CA ILE A 79 13.32 -0.49 -17.72
C ILE A 79 14.83 -0.48 -17.90
N PHE A 80 15.48 0.59 -17.44
CA PHE A 80 16.91 0.78 -17.62
C PHE A 80 17.66 0.73 -16.30
N GLY A 81 17.89 -0.49 -15.80
CA GLY A 81 18.52 -0.74 -14.50
C GLY A 81 19.87 -0.02 -14.32
N LYS A 82 20.67 0.15 -15.37
CA LYS A 82 21.94 0.91 -15.29
C LYS A 82 21.73 2.39 -14.97
N ALA A 83 20.66 3.02 -15.49
CA ALA A 83 20.33 4.40 -15.17
C ALA A 83 19.84 4.55 -13.73
N ASN A 84 18.97 3.63 -13.28
CA ASN A 84 18.55 3.54 -11.88
C ASN A 84 19.76 3.39 -10.93
N ALA A 85 20.70 2.48 -11.25
CA ALA A 85 21.92 2.29 -10.46
C ALA A 85 22.81 3.54 -10.44
N ALA A 86 23.04 4.16 -11.60
CA ALA A 86 23.87 5.35 -11.70
C ALA A 86 23.30 6.52 -10.89
N TRP A 87 21.98 6.73 -10.96
CA TRP A 87 21.29 7.77 -10.21
C TRP A 87 21.38 7.49 -8.70
N GLY A 88 20.99 6.29 -8.25
CA GLY A 88 21.03 5.94 -6.82
C GLY A 88 22.44 6.06 -6.23
N ARG A 89 23.49 5.67 -6.96
CA ARG A 89 24.89 5.83 -6.53
C ARG A 89 25.28 7.30 -6.37
N CYS A 90 24.94 8.14 -7.34
CA CYS A 90 25.25 9.57 -7.27
C CYS A 90 24.63 10.23 -6.03
N LEU A 91 23.38 9.87 -5.70
CA LEU A 91 22.70 10.38 -4.50
C LEU A 91 23.36 9.89 -3.20
N MET A 92 23.83 8.63 -3.16
CA MET A 92 24.55 8.12 -1.99
C MET A 92 25.92 8.77 -1.79
N GLU A 93 26.58 9.20 -2.86
CA GLU A 93 27.88 9.86 -2.80
C GLU A 93 27.80 11.36 -2.55
N ASP A 94 26.71 12.01 -2.94
CA ASP A 94 26.51 13.45 -2.80
C ASP A 94 25.08 13.78 -2.35
N ALA A 95 24.93 13.95 -1.05
CA ALA A 95 23.66 14.27 -0.42
C ALA A 95 23.11 15.66 -0.79
N SER A 96 23.92 16.56 -1.39
CA SER A 96 23.44 17.86 -1.84
C SER A 96 22.55 17.77 -3.09
N LEU A 97 22.56 16.61 -3.76
CA LEU A 97 21.79 16.34 -4.97
C LEU A 97 20.38 15.81 -4.69
N TYR A 98 20.01 15.58 -3.42
CA TYR A 98 18.65 15.24 -3.05
C TYR A 98 17.69 16.43 -3.28
N GLY A 99 16.52 16.13 -3.83
CA GLY A 99 15.39 17.06 -3.86
C GLY A 99 14.76 17.27 -2.49
N ALA A 100 13.80 18.19 -2.43
CA ALA A 100 12.99 18.38 -1.22
C ALA A 100 12.21 17.09 -0.89
N GLY A 101 12.26 16.66 0.38
CA GLY A 101 11.60 15.42 0.84
C GLY A 101 12.37 14.13 0.50
N GLU A 102 13.41 14.19 -0.33
CA GLU A 102 14.24 13.04 -0.67
C GLU A 102 15.32 12.76 0.40
N GLY A 103 15.92 11.58 0.33
CA GLY A 103 17.03 11.20 1.20
C GLY A 103 17.54 9.78 0.92
N PRO A 104 18.20 9.13 1.90
CA PRO A 104 18.78 7.80 1.72
C PRO A 104 17.76 6.76 1.22
N HIS A 105 16.49 6.89 1.61
CA HIS A 105 15.39 6.06 1.15
C HIS A 105 15.13 6.17 -0.38
N THR A 106 15.30 7.36 -0.97
CA THR A 106 15.16 7.59 -2.41
C THR A 106 16.26 6.86 -3.18
N ALA A 107 17.51 6.98 -2.70
CA ALA A 107 18.64 6.30 -3.31
C ALA A 107 18.52 4.77 -3.17
N PHE A 108 18.09 4.29 -2.01
CA PHE A 108 17.82 2.86 -1.77
C PHE A 108 16.78 2.31 -2.76
N MET A 109 15.65 3.00 -2.91
CA MET A 109 14.59 2.61 -3.86
C MET A 109 15.11 2.54 -5.30
N LEU A 110 15.90 3.53 -5.76
CA LEU A 110 16.51 3.52 -7.10
C LEU A 110 17.47 2.34 -7.29
N LEU A 111 18.28 2.02 -6.28
CA LEU A 111 19.19 0.87 -6.33
C LEU A 111 18.43 -0.45 -6.33
N CYS A 112 17.32 -0.56 -5.58
CA CYS A 112 16.43 -1.71 -5.64
C CYS A 112 15.82 -1.88 -7.02
N ARG A 113 15.32 -0.79 -7.65
CA ARG A 113 14.84 -0.80 -9.04
C ARG A 113 15.90 -1.32 -10.01
N ALA A 114 17.14 -0.86 -9.84
CA ALA A 114 18.25 -1.30 -10.67
C ALA A 114 18.51 -2.81 -10.59
N VAL A 115 18.52 -3.37 -9.37
CA VAL A 115 18.74 -4.80 -9.15
C VAL A 115 17.52 -5.62 -9.60
N TYR A 116 16.31 -5.11 -9.42
CA TYR A 116 15.09 -5.79 -9.85
C TYR A 116 14.98 -5.86 -11.38
N GLU A 117 15.32 -4.77 -12.08
CA GLU A 117 15.31 -4.69 -13.54
C GLU A 117 16.50 -5.41 -14.18
N LEU A 118 17.68 -5.37 -13.55
CA LEU A 118 18.90 -6.00 -14.03
C LEU A 118 19.68 -6.66 -12.87
N PRO A 119 19.37 -7.93 -12.53
CA PRO A 119 20.00 -8.63 -11.42
C PRO A 119 21.53 -8.70 -11.46
N ALA A 120 22.14 -8.63 -12.65
CA ALA A 120 23.59 -8.57 -12.80
C ALA A 120 24.24 -7.32 -12.15
N LEU A 121 23.46 -6.30 -11.79
CA LEU A 121 23.95 -5.11 -11.08
C LEU A 121 24.05 -5.30 -9.57
N GLU A 122 23.56 -6.42 -9.02
CA GLU A 122 23.52 -6.71 -7.59
C GLU A 122 24.89 -6.47 -6.92
N GLU A 123 25.93 -7.17 -7.38
CA GLU A 123 27.27 -7.12 -6.79
C GLU A 123 27.81 -5.68 -6.71
N SER A 124 27.66 -4.94 -7.81
CA SER A 124 28.13 -3.55 -7.91
C SER A 124 27.26 -2.53 -7.15
N SER A 125 26.02 -2.89 -6.79
CA SER A 125 25.08 -2.01 -6.10
C SER A 125 24.98 -2.30 -4.61
N ARG A 126 25.39 -3.52 -4.18
CA ARG A 126 25.36 -3.99 -2.79
C ARG A 126 26.02 -3.03 -1.79
N PRO A 127 27.21 -2.45 -2.03
CA PRO A 127 27.81 -1.52 -1.07
C PRO A 127 26.96 -0.26 -0.84
N PHE A 128 26.31 0.24 -1.89
CA PHE A 128 25.45 1.43 -1.83
C PHE A 128 24.11 1.13 -1.17
N LEU A 129 23.52 -0.05 -1.44
CA LEU A 129 22.33 -0.53 -0.74
C LEU A 129 22.59 -0.64 0.77
N ALA A 130 23.71 -1.25 1.17
CA ALA A 130 24.11 -1.37 2.56
C ALA A 130 24.37 0.01 3.20
N ALA A 131 25.02 0.93 2.49
CA ALA A 131 25.25 2.29 2.97
C ALA A 131 23.95 3.06 3.18
N ALA A 132 22.98 2.94 2.27
CA ALA A 132 21.67 3.59 2.39
C ALA A 132 20.89 3.07 3.61
N ILE A 133 20.86 1.75 3.82
CA ILE A 133 20.28 1.14 5.03
C ILE A 133 21.00 1.64 6.29
N GLY A 134 22.34 1.67 6.26
CA GLY A 134 23.15 2.18 7.37
C GLY A 134 22.80 3.62 7.77
N GLN A 135 22.64 4.51 6.79
CA GLN A 135 22.22 5.89 7.03
C GLN A 135 20.81 5.97 7.61
N MET A 136 19.84 5.21 7.07
CA MET A 136 18.47 5.19 7.61
C MET A 136 18.41 4.64 9.05
N LEU A 137 19.24 3.66 9.39
CA LEU A 137 19.35 3.13 10.76
C LEU A 137 19.99 4.15 11.72
N GLU A 138 20.96 4.92 11.25
CA GLU A 138 21.57 5.99 12.04
C GLU A 138 20.60 7.15 12.27
N ASP A 139 19.82 7.53 11.25
CA ASP A 139 18.74 8.52 11.38
C ASP A 139 17.73 8.09 12.45
N LYS A 140 17.33 6.81 12.45
CA LYS A 140 16.47 6.23 13.49
C LYS A 140 17.07 6.34 14.89
N ARG A 141 18.38 6.15 15.04
CA ARG A 141 19.04 6.25 16.37
C ARG A 141 19.11 7.68 16.89
N ARG A 142 19.30 8.66 16.01
CA ARG A 142 19.35 10.09 16.39
C ARG A 142 17.97 10.65 16.74
N ALA A 143 16.96 10.09 16.11
CA ALA A 143 15.56 10.45 16.22
C ALA A 143 14.90 10.22 17.60
N THR A 144 15.46 9.36 18.45
CA THR A 144 14.87 8.99 19.76
C THR A 144 14.97 10.09 20.84
N ALA A 145 15.32 11.32 20.47
CA ALA A 145 15.49 12.45 21.36
C ALA A 145 14.75 13.70 20.83
N SER A 146 13.47 13.89 21.17
CA SER A 146 12.86 15.19 21.54
C SER A 146 11.33 15.23 21.36
N GLY A 147 10.66 15.90 22.30
CA GLY A 147 9.31 16.49 22.15
C GLY A 147 8.11 15.60 22.47
N SER A 148 7.07 16.20 23.04
CA SER A 148 5.72 15.63 23.03
C SER A 148 5.20 15.64 21.59
N LEU A 149 4.79 14.49 21.05
CA LEU A 149 4.26 14.36 19.69
C LEU A 149 2.93 15.09 19.48
N GLU A 150 2.19 15.41 20.55
CA GLU A 150 0.93 16.15 20.44
C GLU A 150 1.13 17.56 19.86
N ASP A 151 2.23 18.24 20.23
CA ASP A 151 2.57 19.57 19.67
C ASP A 151 3.17 19.47 18.25
N ALA A 152 3.57 18.26 17.83
CA ALA A 152 4.18 18.03 16.53
C ALA A 152 3.15 17.92 15.39
N LEU A 153 1.85 17.82 15.70
CA LEU A 153 0.78 17.55 14.74
C LEU A 153 -0.28 18.65 14.77
N ALA A 154 -0.82 18.99 13.61
CA ALA A 154 -1.98 19.87 13.52
C ALA A 154 -2.95 19.40 12.44
N VAL A 155 -4.24 19.40 12.74
CA VAL A 155 -5.29 19.22 11.72
C VAL A 155 -5.50 20.54 11.00
N ARG A 156 -5.32 20.55 9.68
CA ARG A 156 -5.45 21.73 8.83
C ARG A 156 -6.37 21.45 7.65
N LYS A 157 -7.14 22.45 7.23
CA LYS A 157 -7.93 22.38 6.01
C LYS A 157 -7.04 22.70 4.81
N GLY A 158 -6.88 21.74 3.89
CA GLY A 158 -6.18 21.86 2.62
C GLY A 158 -7.13 21.72 1.43
N SER A 159 -6.55 21.42 0.25
CA SER A 159 -7.30 21.20 -0.99
C SER A 159 -8.13 19.91 -1.00
N CYS A 160 -7.77 18.94 -0.16
CA CYS A 160 -8.41 17.63 -0.05
C CYS A 160 -9.28 17.51 1.22
N GLY A 161 -9.75 18.63 1.76
CA GLY A 161 -10.47 18.65 3.04
C GLY A 161 -9.54 18.83 4.24
N PHE A 162 -9.88 18.27 5.38
CA PHE A 162 -9.01 18.30 6.55
C PHE A 162 -7.95 17.21 6.48
N GLY A 163 -6.73 17.51 6.92
CA GLY A 163 -5.60 16.59 6.95
C GLY A 163 -4.67 16.87 8.13
N VAL A 164 -3.89 15.86 8.52
CA VAL A 164 -2.88 15.98 9.60
C VAL A 164 -1.55 16.47 9.01
N VAL A 165 -0.98 17.54 9.54
CA VAL A 165 0.26 18.15 9.04
C VAL A 165 1.31 18.26 10.14
N ALA A 166 2.54 17.87 9.81
CA ALA A 166 3.69 17.96 10.71
C ALA A 166 4.07 19.43 10.99
N GLN A 167 4.15 19.81 12.27
CA GLN A 167 4.61 21.13 12.73
C GLN A 167 6.12 21.22 12.92
N MET A 168 6.77 20.06 12.99
CA MET A 168 8.21 19.87 13.09
C MET A 168 8.61 18.58 12.38
N ASP A 169 9.90 18.32 12.27
CA ASP A 169 10.36 17.03 11.74
C ASP A 169 9.99 15.91 12.72
N ILE A 170 9.37 14.85 12.20
CA ILE A 170 8.95 13.69 12.96
C ILE A 170 9.86 12.52 12.60
N PRO A 171 10.43 11.83 13.60
CA PRO A 171 11.31 10.70 13.36
C PRO A 171 10.57 9.50 12.74
N PRO A 172 11.29 8.55 12.09
CA PRO A 172 10.70 7.29 11.69
C PRO A 172 10.28 6.44 12.90
N PHE A 173 9.24 5.63 12.74
CA PHE A 173 8.65 4.75 13.77
C PHE A 173 8.02 5.48 14.97
N ALA A 174 7.80 6.79 14.84
CA ALA A 174 7.10 7.59 15.83
C ALA A 174 5.61 7.23 15.82
N GLU A 175 5.03 7.05 17.00
CA GLU A 175 3.58 6.92 17.15
C GLU A 175 2.93 8.30 17.02
N VAL A 176 2.02 8.44 16.07
CA VAL A 176 1.38 9.74 15.75
C VAL A 176 -0.10 9.76 16.07
N SER A 177 -0.75 8.60 16.21
CA SER A 177 -2.13 8.53 16.69
C SER A 177 -2.42 7.15 17.27
N SER A 178 -3.23 7.05 18.33
CA SER A 178 -3.76 5.77 18.80
C SER A 178 -4.92 5.32 17.91
N THR A 179 -5.01 4.02 17.62
CA THR A 179 -6.18 3.39 16.99
C THR A 179 -7.04 2.64 18.02
N LEU A 180 -6.94 3.02 19.30
CA LEU A 180 -7.80 2.52 20.37
C LEU A 180 -8.84 3.57 20.78
N GLY A 181 -9.89 3.11 21.45
CA GLY A 181 -10.99 3.96 21.90
C GLY A 181 -11.78 4.64 20.77
N PRO A 182 -12.15 3.92 19.69
CA PRO A 182 -12.97 4.49 18.63
C PRO A 182 -14.37 4.87 19.10
N PHE A 183 -15.06 5.71 18.34
CA PHE A 183 -16.46 6.06 18.56
C PHE A 183 -17.36 4.83 18.40
N SER A 184 -17.14 4.03 17.36
CA SER A 184 -17.85 2.78 17.11
C SER A 184 -16.94 1.75 16.44
N VAL A 185 -17.28 0.47 16.60
CA VAL A 185 -16.55 -0.67 16.05
C VAL A 185 -17.53 -1.62 15.38
N SER A 186 -17.08 -2.26 14.31
CA SER A 186 -17.72 -3.43 13.73
C SER A 186 -16.70 -4.54 13.58
N ALA A 187 -17.00 -5.74 14.08
CA ALA A 187 -16.22 -6.93 13.75
C ALA A 187 -16.73 -7.53 12.43
N TYR A 188 -15.86 -8.17 11.67
CA TYR A 188 -16.23 -8.85 10.42
C TYR A 188 -16.91 -10.19 10.69
N GLU A 189 -17.85 -10.57 9.81
CA GLU A 189 -18.66 -11.78 9.96
C GLU A 189 -17.78 -13.03 9.94
N GLU A 190 -16.74 -13.06 9.11
CA GLU A 190 -15.79 -14.16 8.97
C GLU A 190 -15.03 -14.47 10.26
N THR A 191 -15.02 -13.52 11.21
CA THR A 191 -14.40 -13.70 12.52
C THR A 191 -15.39 -14.18 13.58
N GLU A 192 -16.67 -14.36 13.24
CA GLU A 192 -17.77 -14.64 14.17
C GLU A 192 -17.83 -13.64 15.34
N GLY A 193 -17.43 -12.39 15.10
CA GLY A 193 -17.33 -11.33 16.12
C GLY A 193 -16.07 -11.40 16.99
N ARG A 194 -15.23 -12.43 16.85
CA ARG A 194 -14.01 -12.64 17.64
C ARG A 194 -12.79 -11.89 17.12
N GLY A 195 -12.91 -11.14 16.03
CA GLY A 195 -11.80 -10.42 15.41
C GLY A 195 -11.24 -9.28 16.25
N CYS A 196 -12.11 -8.50 16.87
CA CYS A 196 -11.71 -7.29 17.62
C CYS A 196 -12.65 -6.98 18.79
N CYS A 197 -12.12 -6.26 19.78
CA CYS A 197 -12.88 -5.79 20.93
C CYS A 197 -13.84 -4.69 20.50
N VAL A 198 -15.15 -4.89 20.65
CA VAL A 198 -16.15 -3.89 20.19
C VAL A 198 -16.06 -2.57 20.98
N SER A 199 -15.50 -2.61 22.20
CA SER A 199 -15.38 -1.43 23.07
C SER A 199 -14.17 -0.56 22.71
N CYS A 200 -12.98 -1.17 22.56
CA CYS A 200 -11.73 -0.42 22.39
C CYS A 200 -11.08 -0.56 21.02
N GLY A 201 -11.59 -1.44 20.14
CA GLY A 201 -11.06 -1.66 18.79
C GLY A 201 -9.81 -2.55 18.72
N CYS A 202 -9.26 -3.02 19.85
CA CYS A 202 -8.05 -3.85 19.79
C CYS A 202 -8.33 -5.22 19.16
N VAL A 203 -7.37 -5.74 18.40
CA VAL A 203 -7.43 -7.10 17.84
C VAL A 203 -7.50 -8.13 18.97
N LEU A 204 -8.37 -9.13 18.82
CA LEU A 204 -8.55 -10.23 19.76
C LEU A 204 -7.91 -11.48 19.14
N HIS A 205 -6.65 -11.73 19.47
CA HIS A 205 -5.92 -12.88 18.94
C HIS A 205 -5.88 -14.00 20.00
N GLU A 206 -6.35 -15.21 19.67
CA GLU A 206 -6.42 -16.33 20.63
C GLU A 206 -5.06 -16.63 21.28
N ALA A 207 -3.98 -16.57 20.49
CA ALA A 207 -2.62 -16.82 20.98
C ALA A 207 -2.11 -15.79 22.02
N THR A 208 -2.60 -14.54 22.01
CA THR A 208 -2.15 -13.49 22.93
C THR A 208 -3.18 -13.13 23.99
N ARG A 209 -4.47 -13.45 23.77
CA ARG A 209 -5.58 -13.17 24.67
C ARG A 209 -6.49 -14.40 24.81
N PRO A 210 -6.09 -15.41 25.60
CA PRO A 210 -6.85 -16.66 25.75
C PRO A 210 -8.20 -16.49 26.49
N SER A 211 -8.47 -15.31 27.07
CA SER A 211 -9.65 -15.03 27.90
C SER A 211 -10.51 -13.91 27.31
N VAL A 212 -11.03 -14.13 26.11
CA VAL A 212 -11.97 -13.20 25.46
C VAL A 212 -13.35 -13.34 26.10
N LEU A 213 -14.02 -12.22 26.41
CA LEU A 213 -15.33 -12.22 27.07
C LEU A 213 -16.44 -11.94 26.05
N PRO A 214 -17.36 -12.90 25.77
CA PRO A 214 -18.51 -12.65 24.91
C PRO A 214 -19.66 -11.97 25.68
N CYS A 215 -20.56 -11.30 24.96
CA CYS A 215 -21.89 -11.04 25.50
C CYS A 215 -22.67 -12.36 25.66
N PRO A 216 -23.19 -12.69 26.85
CA PRO A 216 -23.86 -13.97 27.11
C PRO A 216 -25.22 -14.09 26.42
N THR A 217 -25.78 -12.99 25.91
CA THR A 217 -27.11 -12.96 25.28
C THR A 217 -27.03 -13.10 23.77
N CYS A 218 -26.35 -12.17 23.08
CA CYS A 218 -26.28 -12.21 21.62
C CYS A 218 -25.14 -13.08 21.09
N ASN A 219 -24.04 -13.20 21.85
CA ASN A 219 -22.78 -13.79 21.40
C ASN A 219 -22.32 -13.25 20.03
N MET A 220 -22.48 -11.93 19.83
CA MET A 220 -22.06 -11.19 18.63
C MET A 220 -20.96 -10.17 18.91
N VAL A 221 -20.78 -9.79 20.18
CA VAL A 221 -19.75 -8.85 20.62
C VAL A 221 -18.81 -9.50 21.62
N PHE A 222 -17.55 -9.14 21.51
CA PHE A 222 -16.47 -9.68 22.32
C PHE A 222 -15.62 -8.56 22.93
N TYR A 223 -15.09 -8.82 24.11
CA TYR A 223 -14.34 -7.85 24.90
C TYR A 223 -12.98 -8.42 25.29
N CYS A 224 -11.99 -7.54 25.27
CA CYS A 224 -10.61 -7.89 25.59
C CYS A 224 -10.32 -7.92 27.09
N SER A 225 -11.22 -7.39 27.92
CA SER A 225 -11.08 -7.29 29.37
C SER A 225 -12.43 -7.04 30.05
N PRO A 226 -12.56 -7.33 31.37
CA PRO A 226 -13.74 -6.96 32.15
C PRO A 226 -14.04 -5.45 32.13
N SER A 227 -13.00 -4.61 32.11
CA SER A 227 -13.15 -3.15 32.02
C SER A 227 -13.82 -2.71 30.72
N CYS A 228 -13.41 -3.29 29.58
CA CYS A 228 -14.05 -3.02 28.29
C CYS A 228 -15.51 -3.50 28.26
N LEU A 229 -15.81 -4.67 28.85
CA LEU A 229 -17.17 -5.16 28.98
C LEU A 229 -18.03 -4.21 29.80
N GLU A 230 -17.56 -3.84 31.00
CA GLU A 230 -18.29 -2.96 31.92
C GLU A 230 -18.56 -1.58 31.29
N SER A 231 -17.55 -0.99 30.64
CA SER A 231 -17.67 0.32 29.98
C SER A 231 -18.71 0.35 28.85
N HIS A 232 -18.95 -0.78 28.19
CA HIS A 232 -19.82 -0.88 27.01
C HIS A 232 -21.19 -1.50 27.33
N ALA A 233 -21.32 -2.22 28.45
CA ALA A 233 -22.47 -3.05 28.77
C ALA A 233 -23.81 -2.30 28.70
N SER A 234 -23.87 -1.07 29.23
CA SER A 234 -25.11 -0.28 29.24
C SER A 234 -25.58 0.08 27.83
N ALA A 235 -24.70 0.64 27.00
CA ALA A 235 -25.02 1.00 25.63
C ALA A 235 -25.39 -0.24 24.80
N HIS A 236 -24.60 -1.31 24.96
CA HIS A 236 -24.87 -2.58 24.29
C HIS A 236 -26.24 -3.17 24.64
N ALA A 237 -26.55 -3.29 25.93
CA ALA A 237 -27.80 -3.88 26.39
C ALA A 237 -29.02 -3.05 25.94
N GLN A 238 -28.90 -1.73 25.94
CA GLN A 238 -30.01 -0.83 25.64
C GLN A 238 -30.26 -0.65 24.14
N TYR A 239 -29.20 -0.61 23.32
CA TYR A 239 -29.31 -0.16 21.93
C TYR A 239 -28.82 -1.17 20.89
N GLU A 240 -27.98 -2.15 21.25
CA GLU A 240 -27.29 -2.99 20.26
C GLU A 240 -27.67 -4.46 20.31
N CYS A 241 -27.83 -5.03 21.51
CA CYS A 241 -27.94 -6.47 21.69
C CYS A 241 -29.12 -7.06 20.90
N THR A 242 -30.28 -6.39 20.91
CA THR A 242 -31.46 -6.83 20.16
C THR A 242 -31.28 -6.68 18.63
N PRO A 243 -30.88 -5.51 18.09
CA PRO A 243 -30.55 -5.40 16.67
C PRO A 243 -29.49 -6.39 16.18
N LEU A 244 -28.44 -6.64 16.96
CA LEU A 244 -27.40 -7.60 16.59
C LEU A 244 -27.90 -9.04 16.54
N MET A 245 -28.80 -9.44 17.44
CA MET A 245 -29.47 -10.75 17.34
C MET A 245 -30.33 -10.84 16.08
N LYS A 246 -31.03 -9.77 15.70
CA LYS A 246 -31.79 -9.75 14.43
C LYS A 246 -30.86 -9.87 13.22
N LEU A 247 -29.74 -9.14 13.22
CA LEU A 247 -28.74 -9.21 12.16
C LEU A 247 -28.18 -10.64 12.01
N LYS A 248 -27.89 -11.31 13.14
CA LYS A 248 -27.47 -12.73 13.15
C LYS A 248 -28.48 -13.66 12.50
N VAL A 249 -29.77 -13.46 12.79
CA VAL A 249 -30.85 -14.25 12.17
C VAL A 249 -30.97 -13.94 10.68
N MET A 250 -30.81 -12.67 10.28
CA MET A 250 -30.79 -12.29 8.87
C MET A 250 -29.63 -12.95 8.12
N ALA A 251 -28.42 -12.93 8.68
CA ALA A 251 -27.24 -13.58 8.10
C ALA A 251 -27.46 -15.08 7.89
N ALA A 252 -27.96 -15.78 8.92
CA ALA A 252 -28.29 -17.20 8.82
C ALA A 252 -29.32 -17.50 7.72
N ASN A 253 -30.35 -16.65 7.58
CA ASN A 253 -31.38 -16.82 6.55
C ASN A 253 -30.84 -16.56 5.13
N VAL A 254 -30.03 -15.51 4.97
CA VAL A 254 -29.38 -15.17 3.69
C VAL A 254 -28.48 -16.31 3.24
N GLY A 255 -27.64 -16.84 4.14
CA GLY A 255 -26.79 -17.99 3.87
C GLY A 255 -27.58 -19.26 3.52
N ALA A 256 -28.64 -19.57 4.29
CA ALA A 256 -29.46 -20.76 4.07
C ALA A 256 -30.27 -20.72 2.76
N GLN A 257 -30.65 -19.53 2.29
CA GLN A 257 -31.48 -19.34 1.10
C GLN A 257 -30.68 -18.86 -0.11
N HIS A 258 -29.36 -18.65 0.02
CA HIS A 258 -28.49 -18.07 -1.01
C HIS A 258 -29.07 -16.76 -1.58
N LEU A 259 -29.58 -15.90 -0.70
CA LEU A 259 -30.12 -14.60 -1.11
C LEU A 259 -28.99 -13.67 -1.53
N ASP A 260 -29.21 -12.92 -2.60
CA ASP A 260 -28.30 -11.87 -3.03
C ASP A 260 -28.51 -10.64 -2.14
N VAL A 261 -27.48 -10.26 -1.40
CA VAL A 261 -27.44 -9.06 -0.55
C VAL A 261 -26.28 -8.17 -0.99
N PRO A 262 -26.39 -6.84 -0.82
CA PRO A 262 -25.28 -5.95 -1.14
C PRO A 262 -23.98 -6.38 -0.44
N GLU A 263 -22.86 -6.26 -1.15
CA GLU A 263 -21.53 -6.48 -0.58
C GLU A 263 -21.32 -5.61 0.66
N GLU A 264 -20.62 -6.14 1.67
CA GLU A 264 -20.35 -5.47 2.95
C GLU A 264 -21.61 -5.13 3.78
N PHE A 265 -22.78 -5.72 3.46
CA PHE A 265 -24.03 -5.40 4.16
C PHE A 265 -23.95 -5.70 5.65
N PHE A 266 -23.47 -6.88 6.06
CA PHE A 266 -23.48 -7.30 7.45
C PHE A 266 -22.52 -6.44 8.29
N GLU A 267 -21.34 -6.16 7.77
CA GLU A 267 -20.33 -5.28 8.37
C GLU A 267 -20.88 -3.86 8.51
N THR A 268 -21.49 -3.33 7.45
CA THR A 268 -22.02 -1.97 7.46
C THR A 268 -23.23 -1.87 8.39
N ALA A 269 -24.11 -2.86 8.43
CA ALA A 269 -25.28 -2.90 9.31
C ALA A 269 -24.87 -3.01 10.78
N PHE A 270 -23.90 -3.87 11.10
CA PHE A 270 -23.31 -3.95 12.44
C PHE A 270 -22.74 -2.59 12.84
N HIS A 271 -21.94 -1.96 11.97
CA HIS A 271 -21.33 -0.67 12.27
C HIS A 271 -22.38 0.44 12.41
N CYS A 272 -23.49 0.41 11.64
CA CYS A 272 -24.62 1.31 11.86
C CYS A 272 -25.21 1.13 13.28
N ILE A 273 -25.42 -0.11 13.72
CA ILE A 273 -25.95 -0.40 15.06
C ILE A 273 -25.06 0.21 16.15
N THR A 274 -23.74 0.00 16.08
CA THR A 274 -22.81 0.54 17.10
C THR A 274 -22.64 2.05 16.99
N THR A 275 -22.73 2.63 15.79
CA THR A 275 -22.69 4.09 15.58
C THR A 275 -23.92 4.78 16.19
N PHE A 276 -25.13 4.29 15.87
CA PHE A 276 -26.37 4.85 16.44
C PHE A 276 -26.47 4.61 17.94
N SER A 277 -25.97 3.49 18.44
CA SER A 277 -25.81 3.24 19.88
C SER A 277 -24.95 4.31 20.55
N GLY A 278 -23.76 4.61 20.00
CA GLY A 278 -22.89 5.68 20.47
C GLY A 278 -23.56 7.05 20.48
N ILE A 279 -24.33 7.37 19.43
CA ILE A 279 -25.09 8.63 19.36
C ILE A 279 -26.14 8.71 20.47
N ARG A 280 -26.95 7.67 20.65
CA ARG A 280 -28.03 7.63 21.65
C ARG A 280 -27.51 7.57 23.09
N ALA A 281 -26.36 6.94 23.29
CA ALA A 281 -25.68 6.92 24.58
C ALA A 281 -25.00 8.25 24.92
N GLY A 282 -24.98 9.23 24.01
CA GLY A 282 -24.32 10.52 24.22
C GLY A 282 -22.80 10.37 24.35
N LYS A 283 -22.20 9.40 23.65
CA LYS A 283 -20.75 9.16 23.68
C LYS A 283 -20.01 10.42 23.24
N GLU A 284 -18.84 10.69 23.82
CA GLU A 284 -17.99 11.79 23.39
C GLU A 284 -17.74 11.69 21.87
N GLY A 285 -17.92 12.81 21.15
CA GLY A 285 -17.84 12.81 19.68
C GLY A 285 -19.19 12.73 18.95
N HIS A 286 -20.29 12.40 19.63
CA HIS A 286 -21.57 12.12 18.94
C HIS A 286 -22.12 13.33 18.15
N GLU A 287 -21.94 14.55 18.66
CA GLU A 287 -22.37 15.78 17.98
C GLU A 287 -21.63 16.01 16.66
N GLN A 288 -20.41 15.47 16.53
CA GLN A 288 -19.57 15.62 15.34
C GLN A 288 -19.83 14.55 14.28
N ILE A 289 -20.54 13.45 14.59
CA ILE A 289 -20.74 12.34 13.63
C ILE A 289 -21.32 12.84 12.31
N PHE A 290 -22.42 13.59 12.38
CA PHE A 290 -23.09 14.09 11.18
C PHE A 290 -22.34 15.23 10.45
N THR A 291 -21.20 15.68 10.99
CA THR A 291 -20.30 16.64 10.33
C THR A 291 -19.25 15.99 9.44
N LEU A 292 -19.08 14.67 9.55
CA LEU A 292 -18.15 13.92 8.71
C LEU A 292 -18.63 13.85 7.26
N GLU A 293 -17.65 13.75 6.35
CA GLU A 293 -17.91 13.51 4.94
C GLU A 293 -18.58 12.15 4.77
N ALA A 294 -19.57 12.06 3.89
CA ALA A 294 -20.39 10.87 3.77
C ALA A 294 -20.76 10.50 2.34
N HIS A 295 -20.61 11.41 1.35
CA HIS A 295 -21.03 11.15 -0.04
C HIS A 295 -22.42 10.48 -0.12
N THR A 296 -23.39 11.02 0.64
CA THR A 296 -24.65 10.34 0.96
C THR A 296 -25.45 9.99 -0.28
N ASP A 297 -25.48 10.90 -1.27
CA ASP A 297 -26.23 10.69 -2.49
C ASP A 297 -25.60 9.58 -3.33
N GLU A 298 -24.27 9.59 -3.48
CA GLU A 298 -23.52 8.58 -4.23
C GLU A 298 -23.62 7.20 -3.57
N VAL A 299 -23.51 7.14 -2.24
CA VAL A 299 -23.61 5.90 -1.46
C VAL A 299 -25.01 5.31 -1.52
N ALA A 300 -26.06 6.13 -1.31
CA ALA A 300 -27.44 5.67 -1.34
C ALA A 300 -27.86 5.14 -2.72
N GLN A 301 -27.31 5.70 -3.80
CA GLN A 301 -27.57 5.23 -5.16
C GLN A 301 -26.86 3.91 -5.47
N ARG A 302 -25.62 3.74 -4.99
CA ARG A 302 -24.79 2.56 -5.32
C ARG A 302 -25.05 1.36 -4.42
N PHE A 303 -25.44 1.59 -3.17
CA PHE A 303 -25.59 0.55 -2.15
C PHE A 303 -26.99 0.61 -1.51
N PRO A 304 -27.98 -0.12 -2.05
CA PRO A 304 -29.37 -0.05 -1.59
C PRO A 304 -29.62 -0.83 -0.28
N MET A 305 -28.78 -0.62 0.73
CA MET A 305 -28.87 -1.28 2.04
C MET A 305 -29.72 -0.53 3.08
N VAL A 306 -30.09 0.73 2.81
CA VAL A 306 -30.87 1.57 3.74
C VAL A 306 -32.16 0.90 4.24
N PRO A 307 -32.99 0.26 3.39
CA PRO A 307 -34.20 -0.40 3.87
C PRO A 307 -33.92 -1.56 4.82
N LEU A 308 -32.88 -2.35 4.53
CA LEU A 308 -32.48 -3.50 5.35
C LEU A 308 -31.94 -3.05 6.72
N VAL A 309 -31.13 -1.99 6.74
CA VAL A 309 -30.63 -1.40 8.00
C VAL A 309 -31.78 -0.79 8.81
N ARG A 310 -32.80 -0.22 8.16
CA ARG A 310 -33.98 0.31 8.84
C ARG A 310 -34.79 -0.77 9.55
N ASP A 311 -34.86 -1.98 9.00
CA ASP A 311 -35.57 -3.10 9.65
C ASP A 311 -34.88 -3.54 10.96
N LEU A 312 -33.56 -3.34 11.04
CA LEU A 312 -32.77 -3.55 12.26
C LEU A 312 -32.93 -2.39 13.25
N LEU A 313 -33.06 -1.16 12.73
CA LEU A 313 -33.10 0.10 13.48
C LEU A 313 -34.39 0.89 13.18
N PRO A 314 -35.59 0.38 13.54
CA PRO A 314 -36.88 0.95 13.10
C PRO A 314 -37.19 2.35 13.63
N ASN A 315 -36.45 2.79 14.65
CA ASN A 315 -36.58 4.11 15.24
C ASN A 315 -35.73 5.18 14.52
N GLU A 316 -34.85 4.78 13.59
CA GLU A 316 -34.02 5.68 12.81
C GLU A 316 -34.66 6.01 11.46
N THR A 317 -34.45 7.23 10.98
CA THR A 317 -34.97 7.66 9.68
C THR A 317 -34.11 7.12 8.54
N CYS A 318 -34.69 6.93 7.35
CA CYS A 318 -33.92 6.53 6.16
C CYS A 318 -32.77 7.50 5.86
N ASP A 319 -33.00 8.80 6.03
CA ASP A 319 -32.00 9.84 5.74
C ASP A 319 -30.82 9.76 6.73
N ALA A 320 -31.11 9.57 8.02
CA ALA A 320 -30.07 9.38 9.03
C ALA A 320 -29.27 8.10 8.75
N ILE A 321 -29.94 7.00 8.40
CA ILE A 321 -29.28 5.74 8.04
C ILE A 321 -28.40 5.92 6.81
N ALA A 322 -28.92 6.51 5.73
CA ALA A 322 -28.14 6.77 4.51
C ALA A 322 -26.90 7.61 4.80
N LYS A 323 -27.03 8.64 5.66
CA LYS A 323 -25.92 9.47 6.08
C LYS A 323 -24.88 8.69 6.89
N VAL A 324 -25.31 7.87 7.86
CA VAL A 324 -24.39 7.04 8.68
C VAL A 324 -23.69 5.97 7.85
N VAL A 325 -24.39 5.31 6.92
CA VAL A 325 -23.78 4.36 5.96
C VAL A 325 -22.68 5.07 5.17
N GLY A 326 -22.95 6.27 4.66
CA GLY A 326 -21.95 7.07 3.96
C GLY A 326 -20.75 7.45 4.83
N ILE A 327 -20.99 7.88 6.07
CA ILE A 327 -19.93 8.20 7.04
C ILE A 327 -19.04 6.99 7.30
N ILE A 328 -19.62 5.82 7.56
CA ILE A 328 -18.87 4.59 7.82
C ILE A 328 -17.99 4.25 6.61
N ARG A 329 -18.56 4.21 5.40
CA ARG A 329 -17.81 3.88 4.18
C ARG A 329 -16.65 4.84 3.90
N CYS A 330 -16.79 6.11 4.26
CA CYS A 330 -15.79 7.14 3.95
C CYS A 330 -14.72 7.32 5.05
N ASN A 331 -15.03 6.99 6.31
CA ASN A 331 -14.19 7.39 7.45
C ASN A 331 -13.78 6.23 8.37
N ALA A 332 -14.40 5.05 8.26
CA ALA A 332 -14.03 3.92 9.08
C ALA A 332 -12.68 3.36 8.65
N LEU A 333 -11.77 3.19 9.60
CA LEU A 333 -10.49 2.55 9.40
C LEU A 333 -10.60 1.05 9.65
N GLU A 334 -10.01 0.28 8.76
CA GLU A 334 -9.91 -1.17 8.90
C GLU A 334 -9.01 -1.54 10.09
N ILE A 335 -9.49 -2.51 10.88
CA ILE A 335 -8.73 -3.16 11.94
C ILE A 335 -8.18 -4.44 11.32
N CYS A 336 -6.85 -4.56 11.24
CA CYS A 336 -6.20 -5.76 10.73
C CYS A 336 -5.56 -6.55 11.86
N ASP A 337 -5.48 -7.87 11.73
CA ASP A 337 -4.65 -8.70 12.60
C ASP A 337 -3.15 -8.62 12.24
N ALA A 338 -2.32 -9.40 12.96
CA ALA A 338 -0.88 -9.43 12.76
C ALA A 338 -0.44 -10.00 11.39
N THR A 339 -1.35 -10.64 10.66
CA THR A 339 -1.13 -11.13 9.29
C THR A 339 -1.54 -10.08 8.24
N GLY A 340 -2.17 -8.99 8.67
CA GLY A 340 -2.72 -7.97 7.80
C GLY A 340 -4.12 -8.29 7.27
N LEU A 341 -4.76 -9.36 7.76
CA LEU A 341 -6.14 -9.68 7.41
C LEU A 341 -7.08 -8.74 8.16
N GLY A 342 -8.03 -8.12 7.46
CA GLY A 342 -9.07 -7.31 8.07
C GLY A 342 -9.94 -8.19 8.98
N VAL A 343 -10.14 -7.74 10.22
CA VAL A 343 -10.95 -8.43 11.25
C VAL A 343 -12.09 -7.55 11.76
N GLY A 344 -12.14 -6.29 11.33
CA GLY A 344 -13.16 -5.33 11.69
C GLY A 344 -12.88 -3.94 11.15
N GLN A 345 -13.68 -2.97 11.57
CA GLN A 345 -13.54 -1.56 11.25
C GLN A 345 -13.84 -0.71 12.48
N SER A 346 -13.30 0.51 12.50
CA SER A 346 -13.52 1.46 13.57
C SER A 346 -13.69 2.88 13.06
N LEU A 347 -14.67 3.59 13.59
CA LEU A 347 -14.90 5.00 13.30
C LEU A 347 -14.35 5.84 14.45
N PHE A 348 -13.54 6.84 14.14
CA PHE A 348 -12.91 7.71 15.14
C PHE A 348 -13.45 9.13 15.03
N VAL A 349 -14.05 9.62 16.11
CA VAL A 349 -14.62 10.97 16.21
C VAL A 349 -14.40 11.48 17.63
N GLY A 350 -14.30 12.79 17.79
CA GLY A 350 -14.25 13.44 19.10
C GLY A 350 -13.07 14.39 19.23
N LYS A 351 -13.09 15.16 20.32
CA LYS A 351 -12.05 16.15 20.60
C LYS A 351 -10.74 15.44 20.93
N GLY A 352 -9.65 15.85 20.27
CA GLY A 352 -8.33 15.24 20.46
C GLY A 352 -8.11 13.95 19.66
N ASN A 353 -9.14 13.43 18.99
CA ASN A 353 -8.97 12.31 18.07
C ASN A 353 -8.64 12.84 16.66
N ILE A 354 -7.44 12.51 16.18
CA ILE A 354 -7.00 12.90 14.83
C ILE A 354 -7.02 11.75 13.82
N THR A 355 -7.38 10.53 14.25
CA THR A 355 -7.17 9.28 13.51
C THR A 355 -7.90 9.25 12.16
N SER A 356 -9.14 9.73 12.08
CA SER A 356 -9.88 9.79 10.81
C SER A 356 -9.47 10.96 9.89
N PHE A 357 -8.55 11.85 10.32
CA PHE A 357 -8.03 12.93 9.47
C PHE A 357 -6.75 12.56 8.70
N PHE A 358 -6.24 11.33 8.85
CA PHE A 358 -5.12 10.87 8.05
C PHE A 358 -5.59 10.57 6.63
N ASN A 359 -5.29 11.47 5.70
CA ASN A 359 -5.65 11.32 4.30
C ASN A 359 -4.89 10.18 3.61
N HIS A 360 -5.38 9.80 2.44
CA HIS A 360 -4.73 8.81 1.59
C HIS A 360 -3.53 9.38 0.83
N SER A 361 -2.45 8.59 0.73
CA SER A 361 -1.43 8.70 -0.33
C SER A 361 -1.07 7.33 -0.88
N CYS A 362 -0.79 7.22 -2.19
CA CYS A 362 -0.21 6.01 -2.79
C CYS A 362 1.30 5.86 -2.50
N ALA A 363 1.90 6.87 -1.87
CA ALA A 363 3.25 6.85 -1.28
C ALA A 363 3.17 7.35 0.18
N PRO A 364 2.50 6.60 1.07
CA PRO A 364 2.22 7.06 2.43
C PRO A 364 3.51 7.17 3.24
N ASN A 365 3.50 8.10 4.21
CA ASN A 365 4.58 8.28 5.17
C ASN A 365 4.23 7.77 6.57
N CYS A 366 2.99 7.30 6.77
CA CYS A 366 2.51 6.62 7.96
C CYS A 366 1.85 5.28 7.59
N ALA A 367 1.73 4.39 8.57
CA ALA A 367 0.99 3.14 8.45
C ALA A 367 0.31 2.78 9.77
N ILE A 368 -0.75 1.98 9.68
CA ILE A 368 -1.39 1.38 10.86
C ILE A 368 -0.52 0.21 11.32
N ASP A 369 -0.10 0.24 12.58
CA ASP A 369 0.59 -0.82 13.28
C ASP A 369 -0.43 -1.59 14.13
N ALA A 370 -0.88 -2.73 13.61
CA ALA A 370 -1.86 -3.59 14.26
C ALA A 370 -1.37 -4.16 15.60
N ASP A 371 -0.08 -4.49 15.69
CA ASP A 371 0.54 -5.06 16.90
C ASP A 371 0.52 -4.02 18.04
N ARG A 372 0.80 -2.74 17.71
CA ARG A 372 0.81 -1.63 18.67
C ARG A 372 -0.52 -0.88 18.82
N ASN A 373 -1.49 -1.14 17.95
CA ASN A 373 -2.78 -0.42 17.87
C ASN A 373 -2.58 1.11 17.75
N CYS A 374 -1.72 1.51 16.81
CA CYS A 374 -1.46 2.92 16.56
C CYS A 374 -1.13 3.19 15.08
N ILE A 375 -1.23 4.45 14.65
CA ILE A 375 -0.64 4.93 13.41
C ILE A 375 0.80 5.37 13.73
N CYS A 376 1.77 4.86 12.98
CA CYS A 376 3.16 5.24 13.12
C CYS A 376 3.78 5.72 11.82
N THR A 377 4.80 6.58 11.91
CA THR A 377 5.57 7.01 10.74
C THR A 377 6.43 5.85 10.21
N VAL A 378 6.48 5.65 8.90
CA VAL A 378 7.27 4.58 8.26
C VAL A 378 8.61 5.07 7.71
N ARG A 379 8.80 6.39 7.71
CA ARG A 379 10.04 7.12 7.39
C ARG A 379 10.06 8.41 8.21
N ARG A 380 11.15 9.17 8.13
CA ARG A 380 11.15 10.56 8.60
C ARG A 380 10.09 11.36 7.86
N VAL A 381 9.35 12.20 8.57
CA VAL A 381 8.39 13.16 8.02
C VAL A 381 8.92 14.56 8.29
N TYR A 382 9.04 15.40 7.26
CA TYR A 382 9.57 16.75 7.42
C TYR A 382 8.50 17.74 7.84
N LYS A 383 8.89 18.81 8.54
CA LYS A 383 8.00 19.92 8.89
C LYS A 383 7.23 20.42 7.65
N GLY A 384 5.91 20.52 7.78
CA GLY A 384 5.02 20.97 6.71
C GLY A 384 4.51 19.85 5.80
N GLU A 385 5.05 18.64 5.87
CA GLU A 385 4.48 17.48 5.19
C GLU A 385 3.15 17.06 5.82
N GLU A 386 2.21 16.64 4.97
CA GLU A 386 0.99 15.97 5.40
C GLU A 386 1.31 14.52 5.80
N LEU A 387 0.76 14.08 6.93
CA LEU A 387 0.80 12.69 7.36
C LEU A 387 -0.32 11.91 6.67
N THR A 388 0.06 10.86 5.94
CA THR A 388 -0.87 10.08 5.11
C THR A 388 -0.68 8.59 5.33
N ILE A 389 -1.79 7.85 5.22
CA ILE A 389 -1.83 6.39 5.26
C ILE A 389 -2.29 5.84 3.89
N ALA A 390 -2.16 4.53 3.68
CA ALA A 390 -2.77 3.88 2.53
C ALA A 390 -4.19 3.40 2.89
N TYR A 391 -5.18 3.76 2.07
CA TYR A 391 -6.58 3.30 2.22
C TYR A 391 -6.85 1.99 1.44
N MET A 392 -5.84 1.51 0.71
CA MET A 392 -5.89 0.30 -0.09
C MET A 392 -4.53 -0.41 -0.04
N PRO A 393 -4.50 -1.75 -0.02
CA PRO A 393 -3.24 -2.49 0.05
C PRO A 393 -2.54 -2.64 -1.31
N GLN A 394 -3.24 -2.47 -2.44
CA GLN A 394 -2.69 -2.71 -3.79
C GLN A 394 -1.88 -1.52 -4.32
N LEU A 395 -0.96 -0.99 -3.51
CA LEU A 395 -0.06 0.10 -3.92
C LEU A 395 0.84 -0.28 -5.10
N TYR A 396 1.01 -1.58 -5.41
CA TYR A 396 1.75 -2.08 -6.58
C TYR A 396 0.97 -2.00 -7.90
N TRP A 397 -0.35 -1.73 -7.87
CA TRP A 397 -1.12 -1.49 -9.09
C TRP A 397 -0.70 -0.18 -9.76
N PRO A 398 -0.88 -0.02 -11.08
CA PRO A 398 -0.68 1.26 -11.77
C PRO A 398 -1.66 2.34 -11.29
N ALA A 399 -1.23 3.61 -11.41
CA ALA A 399 -1.98 4.78 -10.93
C ALA A 399 -3.47 4.78 -11.28
N LYS A 400 -3.84 4.44 -12.52
CA LYS A 400 -5.24 4.40 -12.96
C LYS A 400 -6.09 3.41 -12.16
N LEU A 401 -5.59 2.19 -11.93
CA LEU A 401 -6.33 1.19 -11.15
C LEU A 401 -6.44 1.59 -9.67
N ARG A 402 -5.40 2.22 -9.10
CA ARG A 402 -5.48 2.77 -7.74
C ARG A 402 -6.54 3.87 -7.64
N GLN A 403 -6.55 4.81 -8.59
CA GLN A 403 -7.54 5.88 -8.64
C GLN A 403 -8.97 5.36 -8.84
N ASP A 404 -9.15 4.33 -9.67
CA ASP A 404 -10.46 3.73 -9.89
C ASP A 404 -10.97 3.03 -8.62
N ALA A 405 -10.13 2.25 -7.94
CA ALA A 405 -10.49 1.60 -6.68
C ALA A 405 -10.84 2.61 -5.56
N LEU A 406 -10.07 3.71 -5.46
CA LEU A 406 -10.35 4.78 -4.50
C LEU A 406 -11.61 5.56 -4.85
N ALA A 407 -11.85 5.83 -6.13
CA ALA A 407 -13.06 6.52 -6.58
C ALA A 407 -14.31 5.66 -6.35
N GLU A 408 -14.19 4.34 -6.51
CA GLU A 408 -15.27 3.40 -6.25
C GLU A 408 -15.65 3.31 -4.76
N ARG A 409 -14.66 3.28 -3.86
CA ARG A 409 -14.90 3.11 -2.41
C ARG A 409 -15.09 4.42 -1.65
N TYR A 410 -14.29 5.42 -1.97
CA TYR A 410 -14.16 6.67 -1.20
C TYR A 410 -14.55 7.93 -2.00
N PHE A 411 -15.03 7.78 -3.24
CA PHE A 411 -15.58 8.87 -4.07
C PHE A 411 -14.59 10.00 -4.38
N PHE A 412 -13.27 9.72 -4.35
CA PHE A 412 -12.23 10.67 -4.75
C PHE A 412 -11.23 10.06 -5.72
N SER A 413 -10.59 10.92 -6.51
CA SER A 413 -9.43 10.55 -7.34
C SER A 413 -8.14 11.03 -6.68
N CYS A 414 -7.23 10.10 -6.39
CA CYS A 414 -5.98 10.40 -5.71
C CYS A 414 -5.07 11.30 -6.56
N ARG A 415 -4.58 12.38 -5.91
CA ARG A 415 -3.65 13.37 -6.49
C ARG A 415 -2.32 13.44 -5.74
N CYS A 416 -1.92 12.36 -5.06
CA CYS A 416 -0.59 12.31 -4.45
C CYS A 416 0.49 12.39 -5.54
N GLU A 417 1.72 12.74 -5.15
CA GLU A 417 2.88 12.88 -6.04
C GLU A 417 3.06 11.67 -6.99
N ARG A 418 2.83 10.46 -6.47
CA ARG A 418 2.95 9.22 -7.25
C ARG A 418 1.86 9.05 -8.31
N CYS A 419 0.65 9.57 -8.07
CA CYS A 419 -0.44 9.52 -9.05
C CYS A 419 -0.32 10.64 -10.08
N GLU A 420 -0.02 11.89 -9.66
CA GLU A 420 0.17 13.02 -10.58
C GLU A 420 1.42 12.85 -11.44
N GLY A 421 2.51 12.33 -10.85
CA GLY A 421 3.75 12.04 -11.55
C GLY A 421 3.73 10.79 -12.44
N SER A 422 2.64 10.00 -12.44
CA SER A 422 2.60 8.68 -13.08
C SER A 422 2.90 8.69 -14.58
N ALA A 423 2.55 9.76 -15.30
CA ALA A 423 2.86 9.91 -16.73
C ALA A 423 4.37 10.06 -16.99
N THR A 424 5.13 10.47 -15.99
CA THR A 424 6.58 10.73 -16.06
C THR A 424 7.41 9.84 -15.16
N ASP A 425 6.84 9.13 -14.18
CA ASP A 425 7.59 8.18 -13.35
C ASP A 425 7.96 6.96 -14.19
N PRO A 426 9.25 6.70 -14.41
CA PRO A 426 9.70 5.53 -15.16
C PRO A 426 9.18 4.23 -14.55
N PHE A 427 9.11 4.13 -13.22
CA PHE A 427 8.72 2.87 -12.61
C PHE A 427 7.21 2.59 -12.71
N GLU A 428 6.36 3.63 -12.70
CA GLU A 428 4.93 3.49 -13.03
C GLU A 428 4.72 2.99 -14.46
N LYS A 429 5.58 3.38 -15.41
CA LYS A 429 5.59 2.81 -16.77
C LYS A 429 6.13 1.38 -16.79
N ALA A 430 7.14 1.08 -15.99
CA ALA A 430 7.74 -0.25 -15.92
C ALA A 430 6.75 -1.31 -15.42
N ILE A 431 5.97 -1.04 -14.38
CA ILE A 431 5.02 -2.02 -13.78
C ILE A 431 3.86 -2.44 -14.70
N VAL A 432 3.71 -1.82 -15.88
CA VAL A 432 2.75 -2.21 -16.93
C VAL A 432 3.45 -2.61 -18.23
N ALA A 433 4.79 -2.73 -18.22
CA ALA A 433 5.54 -3.01 -19.42
C ALA A 433 5.39 -4.45 -19.92
N VAL A 434 5.36 -4.58 -21.25
CA VAL A 434 5.23 -5.85 -21.97
C VAL A 434 6.51 -6.17 -22.73
N GLN A 435 6.79 -7.45 -22.93
CA GLN A 435 7.96 -7.94 -23.66
C GLN A 435 7.91 -7.54 -25.14
N THR A 436 9.07 -7.43 -25.77
CA THR A 436 9.14 -7.21 -27.22
C THR A 436 8.61 -8.44 -27.95
N GLY A 437 7.71 -8.23 -28.93
CA GLY A 437 7.04 -9.33 -29.61
C GLY A 437 5.97 -10.03 -28.77
N SER A 438 5.53 -9.41 -27.66
CA SER A 438 4.39 -9.90 -26.90
C SER A 438 3.13 -9.97 -27.77
N ARG A 439 2.19 -10.79 -27.33
CA ARG A 439 0.81 -10.74 -27.84
C ARG A 439 0.24 -9.31 -27.77
N GLN A 440 -0.68 -9.01 -28.68
CA GLN A 440 -1.47 -7.78 -28.62
C GLN A 440 -2.31 -7.76 -27.33
N ASP A 441 -2.35 -6.60 -26.67
CA ASP A 441 -3.10 -6.37 -25.42
C ASP A 441 -2.82 -7.40 -24.32
N ALA A 442 -1.56 -7.83 -24.18
CA ALA A 442 -1.13 -8.86 -23.22
C ALA A 442 -1.69 -8.62 -21.81
N THR A 443 -1.54 -7.40 -21.29
CA THR A 443 -2.06 -7.01 -19.97
C THR A 443 -3.56 -7.25 -19.86
N LYS A 444 -4.36 -6.82 -20.84
CA LYS A 444 -5.82 -7.01 -20.84
C LYS A 444 -6.19 -8.50 -20.91
N HIS A 445 -5.48 -9.28 -21.72
CA HIS A 445 -5.73 -10.70 -21.85
C HIS A 445 -5.49 -11.48 -20.55
N TYR A 446 -4.40 -11.17 -19.84
CA TYR A 446 -4.07 -11.85 -18.59
C TYR A 446 -4.86 -11.35 -17.39
N HIS A 447 -5.35 -10.10 -17.42
CA HIS A 447 -6.07 -9.51 -16.30
C HIS A 447 -7.20 -10.40 -15.78
N ALA A 448 -8.13 -10.81 -16.63
CA ALA A 448 -9.27 -11.64 -16.23
C ALA A 448 -8.87 -13.03 -15.73
N GLN A 449 -7.80 -13.61 -16.29
CA GLN A 449 -7.29 -14.92 -15.88
C GLN A 449 -6.64 -14.85 -14.50
N VAL A 450 -5.82 -13.83 -14.26
CA VAL A 450 -5.17 -13.59 -12.97
C VAL A 450 -6.22 -13.34 -11.89
N GLN A 451 -7.21 -12.47 -12.15
CA GLN A 451 -8.29 -12.20 -11.19
C GLN A 451 -9.07 -13.47 -10.84
N THR A 452 -9.49 -14.23 -11.85
CA THR A 452 -10.21 -15.51 -11.64
C THR A 452 -9.36 -16.51 -10.86
N ALA A 453 -8.10 -16.71 -11.26
CA ALA A 453 -7.22 -17.72 -10.65
C ALA A 453 -6.83 -17.36 -9.21
N CYS A 454 -6.52 -16.09 -8.94
CA CYS A 454 -6.16 -15.64 -7.59
C CYS A 454 -7.37 -15.65 -6.66
N SER A 455 -8.54 -15.21 -7.13
CA SER A 455 -9.77 -15.22 -6.31
C SER A 455 -10.20 -16.63 -5.94
N ALA A 456 -10.05 -17.60 -6.86
CA ALA A 456 -10.35 -19.00 -6.58
C ALA A 456 -9.45 -19.62 -5.47
N VAL A 457 -8.31 -19.02 -5.16
CA VAL A 457 -7.47 -19.40 -4.02
C VAL A 457 -7.88 -18.63 -2.77
N ARG A 458 -8.03 -17.31 -2.88
CA ARG A 458 -8.30 -16.41 -1.74
C ARG A 458 -9.66 -16.64 -1.08
N CYS A 459 -10.63 -17.18 -1.81
CA CYS A 459 -11.97 -17.48 -1.28
C CYS A 459 -12.07 -18.85 -0.57
N ARG A 460 -10.96 -19.55 -0.31
CA ARG A 460 -10.94 -20.88 0.31
C ARG A 460 -10.04 -20.92 1.54
N GLY A 461 -10.41 -21.75 2.51
CA GLY A 461 -9.58 -21.99 3.69
C GLY A 461 -8.32 -22.80 3.33
N PRO A 462 -7.27 -22.76 4.17
CA PRO A 462 -6.02 -23.52 3.94
C PRO A 462 -6.25 -25.02 3.70
N ASP A 463 -7.23 -25.62 4.38
CA ASP A 463 -7.54 -27.05 4.29
C ASP A 463 -8.18 -27.45 2.94
N ASP A 464 -8.74 -26.49 2.21
CA ASP A 464 -9.40 -26.71 0.91
C ASP A 464 -8.45 -26.51 -0.29
N LEU A 465 -7.16 -26.26 -0.02
CA LEU A 465 -6.13 -25.97 -1.02
C LEU A 465 -5.23 -27.18 -1.22
N SER A 466 -4.73 -27.34 -2.44
CA SER A 466 -3.90 -28.48 -2.82
C SER A 466 -2.69 -28.05 -3.66
N PRO A 467 -1.73 -28.98 -3.92
CA PRO A 467 -0.63 -28.72 -4.84
C PRO A 467 -1.09 -28.36 -6.27
N ARG A 468 -2.32 -28.71 -6.66
CA ARG A 468 -2.85 -28.40 -8.01
C ARG A 468 -3.00 -26.90 -8.24
N GLU A 469 -3.38 -26.15 -7.21
CA GLU A 469 -3.47 -24.69 -7.25
C GLU A 469 -2.10 -24.06 -7.49
N VAL A 470 -1.06 -24.60 -6.85
CA VAL A 470 0.34 -24.18 -7.06
C VAL A 470 0.75 -24.42 -8.51
N GLU A 471 0.59 -25.65 -9.00
CA GLU A 471 0.93 -26.01 -10.38
C GLU A 471 0.23 -25.11 -11.41
N ARG A 472 -1.06 -24.81 -11.20
CA ARG A 472 -1.84 -23.95 -12.08
C ARG A 472 -1.32 -22.50 -12.08
N LEU A 473 -1.04 -21.92 -10.92
CA LEU A 473 -0.55 -20.55 -10.83
C LEU A 473 0.91 -20.43 -11.29
N GLU A 474 1.75 -21.43 -11.05
CA GLU A 474 3.12 -21.47 -11.59
C GLU A 474 3.12 -21.57 -13.12
N ALA A 475 2.23 -22.37 -13.70
CA ALA A 475 2.05 -22.46 -15.15
C ALA A 475 1.56 -21.13 -15.74
N LEU A 476 0.56 -20.50 -15.12
CA LEU A 476 0.07 -19.18 -15.53
C LEU A 476 1.18 -18.11 -15.44
N LEU A 477 1.92 -18.06 -14.35
CA LEU A 477 3.04 -17.11 -14.19
C LEU A 477 4.11 -17.34 -15.27
N SER A 478 4.47 -18.60 -15.54
CA SER A 478 5.47 -18.95 -16.54
C SER A 478 5.06 -18.49 -17.94
N GLU A 479 3.78 -18.67 -18.30
CA GLU A 479 3.23 -18.25 -19.58
C GLU A 479 3.13 -16.71 -19.67
N MET A 480 2.72 -16.03 -18.59
CA MET A 480 2.72 -14.57 -18.53
C MET A 480 4.11 -13.97 -18.71
N LEU A 481 5.17 -14.58 -18.16
CA LEU A 481 6.54 -14.07 -18.26
C LEU A 481 7.13 -14.09 -19.68
N VAL A 482 6.49 -14.81 -20.61
CA VAL A 482 6.82 -14.75 -22.05
C VAL A 482 6.36 -13.42 -22.66
N HIS A 483 5.33 -12.78 -22.09
CA HIS A 483 4.67 -11.61 -22.64
C HIS A 483 4.77 -10.36 -21.77
N LEU A 484 4.94 -10.52 -20.46
CA LEU A 484 4.99 -9.46 -19.47
C LEU A 484 6.37 -9.44 -18.82
N PHE A 485 6.84 -8.26 -18.43
CA PHE A 485 8.07 -8.18 -17.64
C PHE A 485 7.86 -8.75 -16.23
N PRO A 486 8.92 -9.25 -15.56
CA PRO A 486 8.81 -9.81 -14.22
C PRO A 486 8.22 -8.85 -13.17
N PHE A 487 8.42 -7.54 -13.27
CA PHE A 487 7.86 -6.51 -12.37
C PHE A 487 6.41 -6.10 -12.73
N HIS A 488 5.81 -6.68 -13.77
CA HIS A 488 4.45 -6.32 -14.16
C HIS A 488 3.48 -6.61 -12.99
N TYR A 489 2.54 -5.69 -12.70
CA TYR A 489 1.68 -5.79 -11.52
C TYR A 489 0.88 -7.11 -11.46
N LEU A 490 0.38 -7.59 -12.61
CA LEU A 490 -0.27 -8.90 -12.72
C LEU A 490 0.63 -10.08 -12.31
N CYS A 491 1.93 -10.03 -12.63
CA CYS A 491 2.87 -11.06 -12.17
C CYS A 491 3.02 -11.00 -10.65
N HIS A 492 2.93 -9.81 -10.04
CA HIS A 492 2.91 -9.69 -8.58
C HIS A 492 1.64 -10.25 -7.95
N ASP A 493 0.46 -10.02 -8.53
CA ASP A 493 -0.81 -10.62 -8.05
C ASP A 493 -0.71 -12.15 -7.96
N VAL A 494 -0.13 -12.78 -8.98
CA VAL A 494 0.10 -14.23 -9.00
C VAL A 494 1.15 -14.64 -7.98
N ARG A 495 2.29 -13.95 -7.89
CA ARG A 495 3.35 -14.27 -6.91
C ARG A 495 2.88 -14.14 -5.47
N ASN A 496 2.12 -13.09 -5.14
CA ASN A 496 1.59 -12.89 -3.80
C ASN A 496 0.66 -14.06 -3.41
N THR A 497 -0.20 -14.49 -4.35
CA THR A 497 -1.06 -15.66 -4.15
C THR A 497 -0.26 -16.97 -4.04
N LEU A 498 0.80 -17.13 -4.84
CA LEU A 498 1.72 -18.27 -4.73
C LEU A 498 2.46 -18.31 -3.39
N THR A 499 2.89 -17.18 -2.85
CA THR A 499 3.53 -17.12 -1.52
C THR A 499 2.64 -17.69 -0.43
N PHE A 500 1.35 -17.34 -0.45
CA PHE A 500 0.37 -17.94 0.45
C PHE A 500 0.28 -19.46 0.26
N LEU A 501 0.15 -19.94 -0.98
CA LEU A 501 0.09 -21.38 -1.26
C LEU A 501 1.36 -22.13 -0.85
N TYR A 502 2.55 -21.58 -1.09
CA TYR A 502 3.80 -22.20 -0.66
C TYR A 502 3.86 -22.34 0.87
N SER A 503 3.35 -21.34 1.59
CA SER A 503 3.21 -21.41 3.05
C SER A 503 2.24 -22.53 3.47
N VAL A 504 1.06 -22.62 2.84
CA VAL A 504 0.07 -23.67 3.15
C VAL A 504 0.59 -25.07 2.82
N MET A 505 1.36 -25.22 1.74
CA MET A 505 1.99 -26.49 1.35
C MET A 505 3.28 -26.81 2.11
N ASN A 506 3.70 -25.94 3.04
CA ASN A 506 4.95 -26.04 3.78
C ASN A 506 6.21 -26.16 2.89
N ASP A 507 6.21 -25.52 1.71
CA ASP A 507 7.38 -25.40 0.83
C ASP A 507 8.19 -24.16 1.23
N THR A 508 8.97 -24.29 2.29
CA THR A 508 9.74 -23.19 2.89
C THR A 508 10.73 -22.56 1.92
N LYS A 509 11.32 -23.36 1.01
CA LYS A 509 12.28 -22.87 0.02
C LYS A 509 11.61 -21.97 -1.01
N LYS A 510 10.48 -22.39 -1.60
CA LYS A 510 9.75 -21.54 -2.55
C LYS A 510 9.12 -20.33 -1.85
N CYS A 511 8.60 -20.52 -0.64
CA CYS A 511 8.06 -19.43 0.17
C CYS A 511 9.11 -18.35 0.45
N LEU A 512 10.31 -18.74 0.88
CA LEU A 512 11.44 -17.84 1.12
C LEU A 512 11.81 -17.06 -0.15
N ALA A 513 11.99 -17.76 -1.27
CA ALA A 513 12.35 -17.13 -2.54
C ALA A 513 11.28 -16.11 -2.99
N SER A 514 10.01 -16.47 -2.87
CA SER A 514 8.89 -15.59 -3.21
C SER A 514 8.82 -14.37 -2.28
N CYS A 515 8.98 -14.55 -0.97
CA CYS A 515 9.00 -13.46 0.00
C CYS A 515 10.11 -12.45 -0.28
N LEU A 516 11.33 -12.91 -0.59
CA LEU A 516 12.46 -12.03 -0.90
C LEU A 516 12.26 -11.29 -2.23
N GLN A 517 11.69 -11.95 -3.24
CA GLN A 517 11.38 -11.32 -4.53
C GLN A 517 10.28 -10.27 -4.39
N GLU A 518 9.23 -10.56 -3.62
CA GLU A 518 8.17 -9.59 -3.33
C GLU A 518 8.69 -8.42 -2.49
N LEU A 519 9.56 -8.67 -1.51
CA LEU A 519 10.18 -7.61 -0.73
C LEU A 519 10.96 -6.65 -1.64
N LEU A 520 11.80 -7.18 -2.54
CA LEU A 520 12.55 -6.33 -3.47
C LEU A 520 11.61 -5.51 -4.38
N LEU A 521 10.50 -6.08 -4.84
CA LEU A 521 9.49 -5.33 -5.58
C LEU A 521 8.91 -4.19 -4.73
N TRP A 522 8.51 -4.49 -3.48
CA TRP A 522 7.97 -3.47 -2.57
C TRP A 522 8.96 -2.33 -2.30
N GLU A 523 10.25 -2.64 -2.21
CA GLU A 523 11.31 -1.63 -2.08
C GLU A 523 11.50 -0.77 -3.35
N CYS A 524 11.05 -1.25 -4.52
CA CYS A 524 11.05 -0.46 -5.75
C CYS A 524 9.87 0.53 -5.83
N ILE A 525 8.76 0.24 -5.12
CA ILE A 525 7.47 0.93 -5.29
C ILE A 525 7.33 2.09 -4.29
N VAL A 526 7.52 1.80 -2.99
CA VAL A 526 7.19 2.75 -1.93
C VAL A 526 8.34 2.80 -0.93
N PRO A 527 8.85 3.96 -0.52
CA PRO A 527 9.86 4.05 0.53
C PRO A 527 9.28 3.75 1.92
N GLY A 528 10.17 3.54 2.90
CA GLY A 528 9.79 3.37 4.30
C GLY A 528 9.40 1.95 4.70
N ALA A 529 9.24 1.75 6.00
CA ALA A 529 9.02 0.46 6.66
C ALA A 529 7.53 0.10 6.78
N LEU A 530 6.85 -0.05 5.65
CA LEU A 530 5.44 -0.44 5.59
C LEU A 530 5.19 -1.84 6.19
N PRO A 531 4.02 -2.09 6.82
CA PRO A 531 3.67 -3.40 7.40
C PRO A 531 3.83 -4.57 6.42
N VAL A 532 3.44 -4.40 5.15
CA VAL A 532 3.58 -5.44 4.12
C VAL A 532 5.03 -5.89 3.94
N LYS A 533 6.00 -4.97 4.01
CA LYS A 533 7.43 -5.29 3.90
C LYS A 533 7.93 -6.04 5.12
N GLN A 534 7.51 -5.59 6.31
CA GLN A 534 7.84 -6.24 7.57
C GLN A 534 7.30 -7.68 7.59
N MET A 535 6.09 -7.89 7.07
CA MET A 535 5.49 -9.22 6.92
C MET A 535 6.33 -10.11 6.00
N LYS A 536 6.77 -9.61 4.83
CA LYS A 536 7.64 -10.40 3.93
C LYS A 536 8.98 -10.77 4.57
N ILE A 537 9.57 -9.87 5.37
CA ILE A 537 10.79 -10.16 6.14
C ILE A 537 10.51 -11.22 7.22
N ARG A 538 9.44 -11.05 8.00
CA ARG A 538 9.04 -11.98 9.06
C ARG A 538 8.83 -13.39 8.50
N ASN A 539 8.08 -13.51 7.40
CA ASN A 539 7.82 -14.79 6.75
C ASN A 539 9.11 -15.43 6.21
N ALA A 540 9.99 -14.64 5.59
CA ALA A 540 11.29 -15.12 5.13
C ALA A 540 12.16 -15.65 6.29
N LEU A 541 12.15 -14.98 7.45
CA LEU A 541 12.87 -15.42 8.64
C LEU A 541 12.29 -16.73 9.22
N CYS A 542 10.96 -16.89 9.19
CA CYS A 542 10.32 -18.16 9.58
C CYS A 542 10.81 -19.30 8.68
N CYS A 543 10.81 -19.12 7.35
CA CYS A 543 11.29 -20.13 6.40
C CYS A 543 12.78 -20.48 6.52
N LEU A 544 13.59 -19.65 7.18
CA LEU A 544 15.01 -19.93 7.46
C LEU A 544 15.24 -20.66 8.79
N SER A 545 14.22 -20.65 9.66
CA SER A 545 14.27 -21.28 10.98
C SER A 545 13.85 -22.76 10.93
N ASP A 546 13.10 -23.14 9.89
CA ASP A 546 12.72 -24.50 9.50
C ASP A 546 13.73 -25.12 8.53
#